data_AF-A0A6L9KUB1-F1
#
_entry.id   AF-A0A6L9KUB1-F1
#
_cell.length_a   1.000
_cell.length_b   1.000
_cell.length_c   1.000
_cell.angle_alpha   90.00
_cell.angle_beta   90.00
_cell.angle_gamma   90.00
#
_symmetry.space_group_name_H-M   'P 1'
#
loop_
_entity.id
_entity.type
_entity.pdbx_description
1 polymer ?
#
loop_
_entity_poly.entity_id
_entity_poly.type
_entity_poly.pdbx_seq_one_letter_code
_entity_poly.pdbx_strand_id
1 'polypeptide(L)'
;MSSSSVDWRNRWGWPWLSNIKDQNGCGSCYVFSGVGVLEAMLRIEHSVWCLRSEGDVGDAISLYFGTHGKCQGGSPSHVLDWIKTNGLADPGCWPSVNNNQVGQPTPDRLGRTGKLDSYVTLSGAANMKTWIDLNGPLATCFSCCNDFDNACQNDTVYTCSTTPQNLNTSEGHCIVIVGYDDSKQAWLIRNSWGTGWGTNGYGWFGYGQGAYGLEYYASNGILGSSTNPDPWSKRRLHNGNLYESGNGTNHRNFEVWSLGPNNVIRHYFRDGNTLNWTLAETFGNDCAGVPSVTGSTYFRNFEVVYQNTNGQLQHRYFDQLSGTWNDSGPFGPTDAQGKVIQGWSSGIPSLTQTNGGAPGNFEVVVRRSTGVLENWYRDNIGNSGQWASKGTFGTGILLSGATLVERWANGGVPDVGVPAGLDLICVNNDQIMQRWWRDDVNAKGWAACETFGANIDSPPVMIRSQFGAGNETLPGNYELCVAVSGSIQHWWTSGNPEPATSSIWIHSATFGTDVPGQEVQQVLGLLQSSFSFDLEIVALLTDGSLQHFWRSGTSAWFA
;
A
#
# COMPACT_ATOMS: atom_id res chain seq x y z
N MET A 1 30.18 -13.47 -0.70
CA MET A 1 30.55 -13.65 0.72
C MET A 1 29.43 -13.02 1.53
N SER A 2 28.89 -13.70 2.53
CA SER A 2 27.86 -13.11 3.40
C SER A 2 28.47 -11.95 4.19
N SER A 3 27.68 -10.91 4.43
CA SER A 3 28.06 -9.79 5.29
C SER A 3 28.45 -10.28 6.69
N SER A 4 29.39 -9.62 7.39
CA SER A 4 29.75 -9.96 8.77
C SER A 4 28.72 -9.48 9.81
N SER A 5 27.80 -8.62 9.39
CA SER A 5 26.64 -8.19 10.16
C SER A 5 25.49 -7.79 9.23
N VAL A 6 24.27 -8.00 9.70
CA VAL A 6 23.02 -7.60 9.03
C VAL A 6 22.07 -7.05 10.07
N ASP A 7 21.39 -5.96 9.77
CA ASP A 7 20.36 -5.37 10.63
C ASP A 7 19.19 -4.88 9.76
N TRP A 8 18.05 -5.57 9.83
CA TRP A 8 16.85 -5.20 9.08
C TRP A 8 16.06 -4.03 9.69
N ARG A 9 16.39 -3.58 10.92
CA ARG A 9 15.81 -2.35 11.48
C ARG A 9 16.18 -1.13 10.64
N ASN A 10 17.39 -1.15 10.07
CA ASN A 10 17.84 -0.18 9.08
C ASN A 10 18.82 -0.87 8.13
N ARG A 11 18.35 -1.20 6.93
CA ARG A 11 19.19 -1.77 5.88
C ARG A 11 19.12 -0.91 4.64
N TRP A 12 20.29 -0.60 4.07
CA TRP A 12 20.41 0.28 2.90
C TRP A 12 19.77 1.66 3.09
N GLY A 13 19.76 2.17 4.34
CA GLY A 13 19.21 3.47 4.69
C GLY A 13 17.71 3.49 4.96
N TRP A 14 17.03 2.33 4.93
CA TRP A 14 15.59 2.22 5.07
C TRP A 14 15.17 1.30 6.22
N PRO A 15 14.08 1.63 6.94
CA PRO A 15 13.40 0.71 7.83
C PRO A 15 12.54 -0.28 7.05
N TRP A 16 12.68 -1.57 7.42
CA TRP A 16 11.96 -2.69 6.78
C TRP A 16 11.01 -3.41 7.72
N LEU A 17 11.01 -3.03 9.00
CA LEU A 17 10.25 -3.70 10.04
C LEU A 17 9.16 -2.76 10.55
N SER A 18 7.94 -3.29 10.72
CA SER A 18 6.85 -2.58 11.42
C SER A 18 7.22 -2.30 12.87
N ASN A 19 6.50 -1.40 13.54
CA ASN A 19 6.72 -1.13 14.97
C ASN A 19 6.49 -2.39 15.85
N ILE A 20 7.18 -2.44 16.98
CA ILE A 20 7.02 -3.50 17.99
C ILE A 20 5.58 -3.54 18.49
N LYS A 21 5.03 -4.76 18.57
CA LYS A 21 3.71 -5.04 19.12
C LYS A 21 3.83 -5.84 20.42
N ASP A 22 2.74 -5.89 21.17
CA ASP A 22 2.66 -6.62 22.44
C ASP A 22 1.55 -7.67 22.40
N GLN A 23 1.92 -8.93 22.68
CA GLN A 23 0.98 -10.04 22.82
C GLN A 23 0.19 -10.02 24.13
N ASN A 24 0.51 -9.10 25.05
CA ASN A 24 -0.15 -8.86 26.34
C ASN A 24 -0.29 -10.13 27.19
N GLY A 25 0.77 -10.95 27.26
CA GLY A 25 0.78 -12.19 28.06
C GLY A 25 -0.12 -13.32 27.55
N CYS A 26 -0.72 -13.20 26.37
CA CYS A 26 -1.60 -14.24 25.80
C CYS A 26 -0.87 -15.54 25.49
N GLY A 27 0.43 -15.55 25.18
CA GLY A 27 1.09 -16.77 24.69
C GLY A 27 0.86 -17.04 23.19
N SER A 28 0.56 -15.99 22.43
CA SER A 28 0.41 -16.00 20.97
C SER A 28 1.71 -15.62 20.24
N CYS A 29 2.87 -15.75 20.87
CA CYS A 29 4.18 -15.39 20.32
C CYS A 29 4.46 -16.01 18.93
N TYR A 30 3.99 -17.24 18.71
CA TYR A 30 4.08 -17.91 17.41
C TYR A 30 3.30 -17.20 16.29
N VAL A 31 2.15 -16.60 16.61
CA VAL A 31 1.36 -15.78 15.67
C VAL A 31 2.14 -14.51 15.35
N PHE A 32 2.57 -13.76 16.37
CA PHE A 32 3.35 -12.54 16.18
C PHE A 32 4.65 -12.79 15.41
N SER A 33 5.31 -13.93 15.63
CA SER A 33 6.50 -14.34 14.90
C SER A 33 6.22 -14.55 13.40
N GLY A 34 5.18 -15.33 13.07
CA GLY A 34 4.79 -15.54 11.67
C GLY A 34 4.29 -14.27 10.97
N VAL A 35 3.45 -13.47 11.65
CA VAL A 35 2.94 -12.20 11.14
C VAL A 35 4.06 -11.19 10.94
N GLY A 36 5.00 -11.08 11.88
CA GLY A 36 6.13 -10.15 11.79
C GLY A 36 7.04 -10.42 10.59
N VAL A 37 7.26 -11.69 10.23
CA VAL A 37 7.99 -12.03 8.99
C VAL A 37 7.20 -11.65 7.75
N LEU A 38 5.88 -11.91 7.70
CA LEU A 38 5.05 -11.49 6.56
C LEU A 38 5.08 -9.96 6.37
N GLU A 39 4.88 -9.18 7.44
CA GLU A 39 4.91 -7.71 7.37
C GLU A 39 6.26 -7.20 6.86
N ALA A 40 7.37 -7.77 7.36
CA ALA A 40 8.70 -7.40 6.90
C ALA A 40 8.90 -7.72 5.42
N MET A 41 8.47 -8.90 4.98
CA MET A 41 8.66 -9.33 3.59
C MET A 41 7.76 -8.57 2.62
N LEU A 42 6.53 -8.22 2.98
CA LEU A 42 5.69 -7.30 2.20
C LEU A 42 6.38 -5.95 2.01
N ARG A 43 7.05 -5.43 3.05
CA ARG A 43 7.81 -4.17 2.95
C ARG A 43 9.05 -4.31 2.08
N ILE A 44 9.79 -5.41 2.22
CA ILE A 44 11.03 -5.70 1.46
C ILE A 44 10.74 -5.91 -0.03
N GLU A 45 9.69 -6.66 -0.36
CA GLU A 45 9.39 -7.05 -1.74
C GLU A 45 8.58 -6.01 -2.51
N HIS A 46 7.78 -5.20 -1.80
CA HIS A 46 6.82 -4.30 -2.44
C HIS A 46 6.92 -2.83 -2.02
N SER A 47 7.91 -2.47 -1.19
CA SER A 47 8.11 -1.09 -0.74
C SER A 47 6.85 -0.46 -0.11
N VAL A 48 6.01 -1.29 0.54
CA VAL A 48 4.72 -0.89 1.12
C VAL A 48 4.64 -1.28 2.59
N TRP A 49 4.10 -0.38 3.40
CA TRP A 49 3.74 -0.72 4.77
C TRP A 49 2.39 -1.45 4.77
N CYS A 50 2.41 -2.73 5.15
CA CYS A 50 1.24 -3.59 5.23
C CYS A 50 1.03 -4.08 6.67
N LEU A 51 0.45 -3.26 7.54
CA LEU A 51 0.10 -3.71 8.89
C LEU A 51 -0.93 -4.85 8.83
N ARG A 52 -0.68 -5.94 9.57
CA ARG A 52 -1.50 -7.15 9.59
C ARG A 52 -2.05 -7.43 10.99
N SER A 53 -3.16 -8.15 11.05
CA SER A 53 -3.83 -8.50 12.29
C SER A 53 -3.49 -9.90 12.78
N GLU A 54 -2.86 -9.99 13.94
CA GLU A 54 -2.69 -11.26 14.67
C GLU A 54 -4.03 -11.86 15.13
N GLY A 55 -5.10 -11.06 15.16
CA GLY A 55 -6.46 -11.53 15.45
C GLY A 55 -7.00 -12.49 14.40
N ASP A 56 -6.72 -12.23 13.13
CA ASP A 56 -7.28 -12.95 11.98
C ASP A 56 -6.79 -14.42 11.92
N VAL A 57 -5.52 -14.66 12.26
CA VAL A 57 -4.96 -16.02 12.37
C VAL A 57 -5.42 -16.72 13.64
N GLY A 58 -5.38 -16.01 14.77
CA GLY A 58 -5.38 -16.62 16.11
C GLY A 58 -6.64 -17.43 16.42
N ASP A 59 -7.80 -16.96 15.96
CA ASP A 59 -9.07 -17.66 16.19
C ASP A 59 -9.23 -18.87 15.26
N ALA A 60 -8.73 -18.76 14.01
CA ALA A 60 -8.89 -19.76 12.98
C ALA A 60 -7.90 -20.94 13.11
N ILE A 61 -6.66 -20.72 13.56
CA ILE A 61 -5.65 -21.80 13.63
C ILE A 61 -6.06 -22.96 14.53
N SER A 62 -6.76 -22.68 15.63
CA SER A 62 -7.29 -23.71 16.53
C SER A 62 -8.24 -24.69 15.82
N LEU A 63 -9.02 -24.18 14.85
CA LEU A 63 -9.97 -24.95 14.05
C LEU A 63 -9.30 -25.74 12.92
N TYR A 64 -8.23 -25.20 12.32
CA TYR A 64 -7.57 -25.80 11.15
C TYR A 64 -6.52 -26.87 11.49
N PHE A 65 -5.79 -26.71 12.59
CA PHE A 65 -4.67 -27.59 12.94
C PHE A 65 -4.93 -28.42 14.21
N GLY A 66 -6.13 -28.34 14.79
CA GLY A 66 -6.47 -29.04 16.04
C GLY A 66 -5.59 -28.63 17.21
N THR A 67 -5.01 -27.43 17.15
CA THR A 67 -4.11 -26.92 18.17
C THR A 67 -4.88 -26.30 19.33
N HIS A 68 -4.18 -26.14 20.45
CA HIS A 68 -4.58 -25.28 21.55
C HIS A 68 -4.95 -23.86 21.02
N GLY A 69 -5.89 -23.17 21.66
CA GLY A 69 -6.40 -21.85 21.24
C GLY A 69 -5.30 -20.79 21.07
N LYS A 70 -5.62 -19.62 20.47
CA LYS A 70 -4.68 -18.51 20.18
C LYS A 70 -3.61 -18.29 21.27
N CYS A 71 -4.05 -18.32 22.52
CA CYS A 71 -3.28 -18.04 23.73
C CYS A 71 -2.66 -19.29 24.40
N GLN A 72 -2.44 -20.38 23.66
CA GLN A 72 -2.02 -21.67 24.24
C GLN A 72 -0.80 -22.27 23.51
N GLY A 73 -0.03 -21.43 22.81
CA GLY A 73 1.17 -21.83 22.07
C GLY A 73 0.89 -22.44 20.70
N GLY A 74 1.93 -22.52 19.88
CA GLY A 74 1.86 -22.98 18.49
C GLY A 74 3.19 -22.86 17.77
N SER A 75 3.18 -23.09 16.45
CA SER A 75 4.35 -22.97 15.58
C SER A 75 4.17 -21.86 14.56
N PRO A 76 5.20 -21.02 14.29
CA PRO A 76 5.15 -20.06 13.20
C PRO A 76 4.90 -20.71 11.83
N SER A 77 5.31 -21.97 11.60
CA SER A 77 5.07 -22.66 10.32
C SER A 77 3.57 -22.84 10.04
N HIS A 78 2.77 -23.20 11.04
CA HIS A 78 1.31 -23.30 10.89
C HIS A 78 0.66 -21.94 10.60
N VAL A 79 1.24 -20.86 11.12
CA VAL A 79 0.82 -19.49 10.79
C VAL A 79 1.07 -19.20 9.33
N LEU A 80 2.26 -19.52 8.82
CA LEU A 80 2.59 -19.32 7.40
C LEU A 80 1.73 -20.20 6.47
N ASP A 81 1.46 -21.46 6.84
CA ASP A 81 0.56 -22.35 6.09
C ASP A 81 -0.87 -21.79 6.03
N TRP A 82 -1.35 -21.23 7.14
CA TRP A 82 -2.65 -20.59 7.21
C TRP A 82 -2.71 -19.34 6.33
N ILE A 83 -1.69 -18.48 6.38
CA ILE A 83 -1.58 -17.26 5.57
C ILE A 83 -1.56 -17.60 4.08
N LYS A 84 -0.83 -18.66 3.69
CA LYS A 84 -0.81 -19.14 2.30
C LYS A 84 -2.19 -19.49 1.77
N THR A 85 -3.02 -20.13 2.59
CA THR A 85 -4.36 -20.57 2.19
C THR A 85 -5.38 -19.42 2.24
N ASN A 86 -5.37 -18.64 3.31
CA ASN A 86 -6.47 -17.71 3.64
C ASN A 86 -6.14 -16.23 3.38
N GLY A 87 -4.85 -15.89 3.29
CA GLY A 87 -4.35 -14.53 3.40
C GLY A 87 -4.58 -13.92 4.79
N LEU A 88 -3.79 -12.91 5.12
CA LEU A 88 -3.84 -12.23 6.41
C LEU A 88 -4.39 -10.82 6.29
N ALA A 89 -5.54 -10.56 6.90
CA ALA A 89 -6.22 -9.27 6.88
C ALA A 89 -5.51 -8.20 7.72
N ASP A 90 -5.79 -6.93 7.42
CA ASP A 90 -5.33 -5.79 8.22
C ASP A 90 -6.21 -5.59 9.49
N PRO A 91 -5.73 -4.84 10.50
CA PRO A 91 -6.47 -4.62 11.74
C PRO A 91 -7.79 -3.85 11.59
N GLY A 92 -7.95 -3.03 10.56
CA GLY A 92 -9.22 -2.38 10.25
C GLY A 92 -10.27 -3.32 9.64
N CYS A 93 -9.84 -4.48 9.12
CA CYS A 93 -10.74 -5.55 8.67
C CYS A 93 -11.05 -6.52 9.80
N TRP A 94 -10.02 -6.93 10.54
CA TRP A 94 -10.12 -7.87 11.66
C TRP A 94 -9.37 -7.31 12.87
N PRO A 95 -10.03 -6.63 13.81
CA PRO A 95 -9.36 -6.06 14.98
C PRO A 95 -8.62 -7.13 15.80
N SER A 96 -7.46 -6.78 16.35
CA SER A 96 -6.73 -7.66 17.26
C SER A 96 -7.46 -7.76 18.59
N VAL A 97 -8.25 -8.81 18.75
CA VAL A 97 -8.88 -9.13 20.03
C VAL A 97 -7.92 -9.94 20.90
N ASN A 98 -7.70 -9.45 22.11
CA ASN A 98 -6.75 -9.95 23.11
C ASN A 98 -7.36 -11.01 24.06
N ASN A 99 -8.58 -11.50 23.77
CA ASN A 99 -9.38 -12.26 24.74
C ASN A 99 -10.13 -13.49 24.17
N ASN A 100 -9.58 -14.20 23.17
CA ASN A 100 -10.23 -15.36 22.52
C ASN A 100 -11.65 -15.08 21.96
N GLN A 101 -12.05 -13.82 21.80
CA GLN A 101 -13.28 -13.49 21.10
C GLN A 101 -13.06 -13.70 19.62
N VAL A 102 -14.02 -14.34 18.94
CA VAL A 102 -13.97 -14.45 17.48
C VAL A 102 -14.27 -13.08 16.89
N GLY A 103 -13.27 -12.46 16.26
CA GLY A 103 -13.48 -11.24 15.49
C GLY A 103 -14.50 -11.47 14.37
N GLN A 104 -15.29 -10.45 14.02
CA GLN A 104 -16.11 -10.47 12.81
C GLN A 104 -15.38 -9.66 11.74
N PRO A 105 -14.97 -10.28 10.62
CA PRO A 105 -14.30 -9.57 9.55
C PRO A 105 -15.25 -8.58 8.88
N THR A 106 -14.70 -7.51 8.31
CA THR A 106 -15.43 -6.73 7.32
C THR A 106 -15.74 -7.58 6.08
N PRO A 107 -16.87 -7.35 5.36
CA PRO A 107 -17.28 -8.19 4.24
C PRO A 107 -16.25 -8.27 3.09
N ASP A 108 -15.33 -7.30 3.01
CA ASP A 108 -14.28 -7.20 2.00
C ASP A 108 -12.92 -7.76 2.43
N ARG A 109 -12.87 -8.60 3.48
CA ARG A 109 -11.63 -9.23 3.98
C ARG A 109 -10.72 -9.75 2.88
N LEU A 110 -11.28 -10.39 1.85
CA LEU A 110 -10.50 -11.02 0.78
C LEU A 110 -9.63 -10.02 0.01
N GLY A 111 -10.08 -8.79 -0.23
CA GLY A 111 -9.30 -7.74 -0.89
C GLY A 111 -8.51 -6.85 0.08
N ARG A 112 -8.36 -7.28 1.32
CA ARG A 112 -7.59 -6.62 2.38
C ARG A 112 -6.51 -7.53 2.98
N THR A 113 -6.11 -8.57 2.26
CA THR A 113 -5.17 -9.58 2.75
C THR A 113 -3.76 -9.51 2.12
N GLY A 114 -2.73 -9.67 2.96
CA GLY A 114 -1.39 -10.03 2.50
C GLY A 114 -1.27 -11.55 2.41
N LYS A 115 -0.84 -12.08 1.27
CA LYS A 115 -0.60 -13.52 1.06
C LYS A 115 0.87 -13.83 0.88
N LEU A 116 1.20 -15.11 1.06
CA LEU A 116 2.47 -15.70 0.65
C LEU A 116 2.24 -16.97 -0.17
N ASP A 117 3.08 -17.22 -1.16
CA ASP A 117 3.02 -18.44 -1.98
C ASP A 117 3.83 -19.59 -1.37
N SER A 118 4.99 -19.28 -0.80
CA SER A 118 5.88 -20.30 -0.23
C SER A 118 6.85 -19.75 0.81
N TYR A 119 7.32 -20.65 1.67
CA TYR A 119 8.36 -20.38 2.66
C TYR A 119 9.30 -21.58 2.74
N VAL A 120 10.47 -21.38 3.33
CA VAL A 120 11.46 -22.43 3.60
C VAL A 120 11.64 -22.61 5.10
N THR A 121 12.00 -23.81 5.50
CA THR A 121 12.45 -24.11 6.86
C THR A 121 13.95 -24.36 6.85
N LEU A 122 14.66 -23.60 7.67
CA LEU A 122 16.12 -23.59 7.79
C LEU A 122 16.54 -24.04 9.18
N SER A 123 17.74 -24.62 9.26
CA SER A 123 18.43 -24.88 10.52
C SER A 123 19.93 -24.63 10.33
N GLY A 124 20.62 -24.40 11.45
CA GLY A 124 22.04 -24.13 11.48
C GLY A 124 22.42 -22.69 11.12
N ALA A 125 23.39 -22.15 11.86
CA ALA A 125 23.80 -20.75 11.77
C ALA A 125 24.17 -20.30 10.35
N ALA A 126 24.91 -21.12 9.60
CA ALA A 126 25.41 -20.74 8.27
C ALA A 126 24.28 -20.49 7.26
N ASN A 127 23.27 -21.38 7.23
CA ASN A 127 22.12 -21.24 6.34
C ASN A 127 21.26 -20.05 6.76
N MET A 128 21.02 -19.88 8.06
CA MET A 128 20.24 -18.78 8.61
C MET A 128 20.88 -17.41 8.32
N LYS A 129 22.21 -17.27 8.50
CA LYS A 129 22.92 -16.02 8.15
C LYS A 129 22.84 -15.71 6.66
N THR A 130 23.09 -16.70 5.81
CA THR A 130 23.00 -16.56 4.35
C THR A 130 21.60 -16.10 3.95
N TRP A 131 20.58 -16.68 4.55
CA TRP A 131 19.20 -16.31 4.30
C TRP A 131 18.88 -14.88 4.74
N ILE A 132 19.23 -14.52 5.98
CA ILE A 132 18.97 -13.18 6.54
C ILE A 132 19.66 -12.10 5.71
N ASP A 133 20.88 -12.37 5.23
CA ASP A 133 21.62 -11.45 4.37
C ASP A 133 20.97 -11.31 2.98
N LEU A 134 20.48 -12.40 2.38
CA LEU A 134 20.00 -12.34 0.99
C LEU A 134 18.50 -12.06 0.83
N ASN A 135 17.67 -12.48 1.79
CA ASN A 135 16.22 -12.53 1.61
C ASN A 135 15.48 -11.71 2.67
N GLY A 136 15.74 -11.96 3.96
CA GLY A 136 14.98 -11.27 5.00
C GLY A 136 14.92 -11.98 6.35
N PRO A 137 14.12 -11.43 7.28
CA PRO A 137 13.94 -11.99 8.63
C PRO A 137 13.44 -13.45 8.67
N LEU A 138 13.66 -14.11 9.80
CA LEU A 138 13.24 -15.49 10.07
C LEU A 138 12.35 -15.61 11.31
N ALA A 139 11.25 -16.34 11.19
CA ALA A 139 10.40 -16.70 12.32
C ALA A 139 10.93 -17.97 12.97
N THR A 140 11.23 -17.94 14.27
CA THR A 140 11.77 -19.11 14.98
C THR A 140 11.22 -19.21 16.39
N CYS A 141 11.48 -20.33 17.04
CA CYS A 141 11.21 -20.54 18.45
C CYS A 141 12.46 -21.01 19.18
N PHE A 142 12.41 -21.01 20.50
CA PHE A 142 13.46 -21.55 21.36
C PHE A 142 12.89 -21.97 22.71
N SER A 143 13.61 -22.82 23.43
CA SER A 143 13.32 -23.11 24.84
C SER A 143 13.65 -21.87 25.67
N CYS A 144 12.61 -21.24 26.23
CA CYS A 144 12.77 -20.02 27.00
C CYS A 144 13.38 -20.34 28.38
N CYS A 145 14.41 -19.59 28.79
CA CYS A 145 14.97 -19.70 30.14
C CYS A 145 14.38 -18.59 31.02
N ASN A 146 14.27 -18.85 32.33
CA ASN A 146 13.55 -17.98 33.28
C ASN A 146 14.14 -16.55 33.35
N ASP A 147 15.40 -16.37 32.95
CA ASP A 147 16.10 -15.09 32.95
C ASP A 147 15.82 -14.24 31.68
N PHE A 148 15.11 -14.79 30.69
CA PHE A 148 14.85 -14.10 29.42
C PHE A 148 13.92 -12.89 29.54
N ASP A 149 12.99 -12.88 30.51
CA ASP A 149 12.04 -11.79 30.72
C ASP A 149 12.71 -10.43 30.95
N ASN A 150 13.90 -10.43 31.58
CA ASN A 150 14.68 -9.24 31.87
C ASN A 150 15.99 -9.16 31.05
N ALA A 151 16.11 -9.98 30.00
CA ALA A 151 17.31 -10.07 29.18
C ALA A 151 17.44 -8.90 28.18
N CYS A 152 18.59 -8.84 27.52
CA CYS A 152 18.90 -7.94 26.40
C CYS A 152 18.79 -6.44 26.70
N GLN A 153 18.77 -6.07 27.97
CA GLN A 153 18.78 -4.68 28.42
C GLN A 153 20.12 -4.03 28.05
N ASN A 154 20.10 -2.75 27.65
CA ASN A 154 21.30 -1.98 27.30
C ASN A 154 22.19 -2.66 26.24
N ASP A 155 21.58 -3.22 25.18
CA ASP A 155 22.27 -3.93 24.08
C ASP A 155 23.16 -5.12 24.52
N THR A 156 22.89 -5.71 25.69
CA THR A 156 23.63 -6.90 26.17
C THR A 156 23.29 -8.15 25.35
N VAL A 157 24.31 -8.99 25.11
CA VAL A 157 24.12 -10.31 24.49
C VAL A 157 23.57 -11.27 25.53
N TYR A 158 22.36 -11.76 25.29
CA TYR A 158 21.74 -12.79 26.09
C TYR A 158 22.34 -14.17 25.81
N THR A 159 22.64 -14.88 26.90
CA THR A 159 22.99 -16.30 26.89
C THR A 159 22.20 -16.96 28.01
N CYS A 160 21.49 -18.04 27.70
CA CYS A 160 20.69 -18.77 28.65
C CYS A 160 21.57 -19.36 29.75
N SER A 161 21.22 -19.07 31.01
CA SER A 161 21.83 -19.71 32.17
C SER A 161 21.29 -21.13 32.33
N THR A 162 22.16 -22.14 32.16
CA THR A 162 21.80 -23.57 32.24
C THR A 162 21.69 -24.10 33.68
N THR A 163 21.68 -23.23 34.69
CA THR A 163 21.43 -23.65 36.07
C THR A 163 20.01 -24.24 36.18
N PRO A 164 19.80 -25.36 36.90
CA PRO A 164 18.49 -26.04 36.94
C PRO A 164 17.32 -25.17 37.40
N GLN A 165 17.56 -24.09 38.15
CA GLN A 165 16.53 -23.13 38.57
C GLN A 165 16.07 -22.17 37.46
N ASN A 166 16.78 -22.12 36.34
CA ASN A 166 16.54 -21.20 35.22
C ASN A 166 15.92 -21.89 34.00
N LEU A 167 15.62 -23.19 34.07
CA LEU A 167 14.99 -23.92 32.98
C LEU A 167 13.46 -23.90 33.13
N ASN A 168 12.76 -23.12 32.30
CA ASN A 168 11.33 -23.34 32.07
C ASN A 168 11.19 -24.49 31.07
N THR A 169 11.19 -25.74 31.56
CA THR A 169 11.07 -26.93 30.70
C THR A 169 9.68 -27.10 30.07
N SER A 170 8.74 -26.18 30.33
CA SER A 170 7.33 -26.32 29.99
C SER A 170 6.86 -25.37 28.88
N GLU A 171 7.61 -24.31 28.54
CA GLU A 171 7.14 -23.25 27.64
C GLU A 171 8.23 -22.79 26.65
N GLY A 172 8.06 -23.13 25.37
CA GLY A 172 8.85 -22.53 24.29
C GLY A 172 8.36 -21.11 23.99
N HIS A 173 9.25 -20.24 23.50
CA HIS A 173 8.91 -18.89 23.05
C HIS A 173 9.28 -18.70 21.58
N CYS A 174 8.53 -17.88 20.85
CA CYS A 174 8.77 -17.62 19.43
C CYS A 174 9.01 -16.13 19.18
N ILE A 175 10.00 -15.84 18.33
CA ILE A 175 10.49 -14.50 18.03
C ILE A 175 10.77 -14.37 16.53
N VAL A 176 11.18 -13.18 16.08
CA VAL A 176 11.69 -12.98 14.72
C VAL A 176 13.18 -12.65 14.80
N ILE A 177 14.03 -13.38 14.09
CA ILE A 177 15.43 -13.01 13.86
C ILE A 177 15.46 -11.98 12.74
N VAL A 178 15.94 -10.78 13.05
CA VAL A 178 15.94 -9.63 12.13
C VAL A 178 17.36 -9.19 11.77
N GLY A 179 18.38 -9.94 12.16
CA GLY A 179 19.76 -9.61 11.89
C GLY A 179 20.74 -10.49 12.64
N TYR A 180 22.03 -10.18 12.50
CA TYR A 180 23.12 -10.83 13.22
C TYR A 180 24.37 -9.95 13.20
N ASP A 181 25.29 -10.20 14.13
CA ASP A 181 26.58 -9.51 14.19
C ASP A 181 27.66 -10.48 14.67
N ASP A 182 28.61 -10.80 13.78
CA ASP A 182 29.71 -11.71 14.08
C ASP A 182 30.71 -11.13 15.07
N SER A 183 30.80 -9.80 15.22
CA SER A 183 31.63 -9.22 16.29
C SER A 183 31.01 -9.46 17.67
N LYS A 184 29.68 -9.51 17.76
CA LYS A 184 28.93 -9.82 18.99
C LYS A 184 28.76 -11.31 19.22
N GLN A 185 29.02 -12.13 18.22
CA GLN A 185 28.68 -13.55 18.21
C GLN A 185 27.19 -13.76 18.56
N ALA A 186 26.30 -12.94 17.97
CA ALA A 186 24.89 -12.91 18.35
C ALA A 186 23.92 -12.61 17.19
N TRP A 187 22.72 -13.16 17.30
CA TRP A 187 21.56 -12.84 16.48
C TRP A 187 20.88 -11.58 17.02
N LEU A 188 20.38 -10.73 16.13
CA LEU A 188 19.47 -9.65 16.50
C LEU A 188 18.03 -10.17 16.42
N ILE A 189 17.31 -10.11 17.52
CA ILE A 189 15.93 -10.60 17.64
C ILE A 189 14.94 -9.46 17.90
N ARG A 190 13.74 -9.64 17.36
CA ARG A 190 12.54 -8.83 17.60
C ARG A 190 11.56 -9.64 18.44
N ASN A 191 11.12 -9.07 19.57
CA ASN A 191 10.21 -9.73 20.51
C ASN A 191 8.81 -9.08 20.48
N SER A 192 7.79 -9.86 20.82
CA SER A 192 6.38 -9.46 20.84
C SER A 192 5.86 -9.16 22.25
N TRP A 193 6.72 -8.60 23.12
CA TRP A 193 6.43 -8.22 24.50
C TRP A 193 6.48 -6.70 24.72
N GLY A 194 6.19 -5.94 23.67
CA GLY A 194 6.19 -4.48 23.72
C GLY A 194 7.59 -3.85 23.72
N THR A 195 7.62 -2.53 23.62
CA THR A 195 8.87 -1.76 23.55
C THR A 195 9.62 -1.70 24.89
N GLY A 196 8.98 -2.06 26.01
CA GLY A 196 9.61 -2.09 27.33
C GLY A 196 10.55 -3.28 27.56
N TRP A 197 10.45 -4.34 26.75
CA TRP A 197 11.36 -5.48 26.83
C TRP A 197 12.66 -5.23 26.06
N GLY A 198 13.78 -5.70 26.60
CA GLY A 198 15.11 -5.57 25.98
C GLY A 198 15.46 -4.11 25.67
N THR A 199 15.99 -3.86 24.47
CA THR A 199 16.28 -2.52 23.97
C THR A 199 15.22 -2.14 22.93
N ASN A 200 14.15 -1.44 23.38
CA ASN A 200 13.01 -1.03 22.55
C ASN A 200 12.28 -2.20 21.85
N GLY A 201 12.13 -3.34 22.52
CA GLY A 201 11.52 -4.56 21.97
C GLY A 201 12.48 -5.44 21.15
N TYR A 202 13.76 -5.08 21.09
CA TYR A 202 14.81 -5.85 20.41
C TYR A 202 15.85 -6.38 21.40
N GLY A 203 16.60 -7.40 20.99
CA GLY A 203 17.68 -7.94 21.81
C GLY A 203 18.74 -8.70 21.01
N TRP A 204 19.90 -8.92 21.63
CA TRP A 204 20.96 -9.74 21.06
C TRP A 204 20.95 -11.12 21.71
N PHE A 205 20.87 -12.19 20.92
CA PHE A 205 20.83 -13.58 21.38
C PHE A 205 22.11 -14.30 20.94
N GLY A 206 22.93 -14.76 21.88
CA GLY A 206 24.23 -15.36 21.59
C GLY A 206 24.15 -16.62 20.71
N TYR A 207 25.13 -16.80 19.84
CA TYR A 207 25.23 -17.98 18.98
C TYR A 207 25.51 -19.27 19.77
N GLY A 208 25.15 -20.41 19.19
CA GLY A 208 25.74 -21.69 19.57
C GLY A 208 25.38 -22.21 20.96
N GLN A 209 24.16 -21.92 21.45
CA GLN A 209 23.71 -22.31 22.80
C GLN A 209 23.12 -23.75 22.87
N GLY A 210 23.51 -24.63 21.96
CA GLY A 210 23.03 -26.02 21.91
C GLY A 210 21.51 -26.11 21.78
N ALA A 211 20.87 -26.97 22.58
CA ALA A 211 19.41 -27.16 22.57
C ALA A 211 18.60 -25.91 22.97
N TYR A 212 19.26 -24.89 23.54
CA TYR A 212 18.64 -23.61 23.92
C TYR A 212 18.91 -22.50 22.89
N GLY A 213 19.73 -22.77 21.88
CA GLY A 213 20.07 -21.83 20.82
C GLY A 213 18.99 -21.73 19.76
N LEU A 214 18.87 -20.56 19.13
CA LEU A 214 17.94 -20.34 18.01
C LEU A 214 18.24 -21.26 16.81
N GLU A 215 19.49 -21.67 16.65
CA GLU A 215 19.97 -22.48 15.52
C GLU A 215 19.57 -23.95 15.61
N TYR A 216 19.19 -24.40 16.82
CA TYR A 216 18.67 -25.75 17.04
C TYR A 216 17.25 -25.91 16.52
N TYR A 217 16.47 -24.82 16.50
CA TYR A 217 15.08 -24.82 16.08
C TYR A 217 14.94 -24.57 14.58
N ALA A 218 13.87 -25.13 14.03
CA ALA A 218 13.40 -24.82 12.69
C ALA A 218 13.04 -23.33 12.58
N SER A 219 13.74 -22.62 11.70
CA SER A 219 13.52 -21.21 11.41
C SER A 219 12.88 -21.04 10.04
N ASN A 220 11.78 -20.30 9.95
CA ASN A 220 10.97 -20.17 8.74
C ASN A 220 11.18 -18.81 8.08
N GLY A 221 11.47 -18.79 6.78
CA GLY A 221 11.64 -17.57 5.98
C GLY A 221 10.78 -17.61 4.72
N ILE A 222 10.15 -16.50 4.37
CA ILE A 222 9.33 -16.40 3.14
C ILE A 222 10.26 -16.19 1.94
N LEU A 223 10.10 -17.00 0.89
CA LEU A 223 10.91 -16.90 -0.33
C LEU A 223 10.72 -15.51 -0.98
N GLY A 224 11.81 -14.96 -1.52
CA GLY A 224 11.76 -13.70 -2.28
C GLY A 224 10.74 -13.76 -3.42
N SER A 225 9.99 -12.67 -3.62
CA SER A 225 8.90 -12.55 -4.60
C SER A 225 7.75 -13.54 -4.39
N SER A 226 7.56 -14.00 -3.14
CA SER A 226 6.43 -14.88 -2.80
C SER A 226 5.32 -14.15 -2.06
N THR A 227 5.48 -12.87 -1.71
CA THR A 227 4.40 -12.12 -1.07
C THR A 227 3.48 -11.47 -2.10
N ASN A 228 2.23 -11.27 -1.71
CA ASN A 228 1.22 -10.65 -2.56
C ASN A 228 0.35 -9.71 -1.71
N PRO A 229 0.65 -8.40 -1.70
CA PRO A 229 -0.20 -7.42 -1.05
C PRO A 229 -1.52 -7.25 -1.83
N ASP A 230 -2.58 -7.05 -1.08
CA ASP A 230 -3.87 -6.66 -1.62
C ASP A 230 -3.87 -5.23 -2.21
N PRO A 231 -4.89 -4.86 -3.01
CA PRO A 231 -5.07 -3.51 -3.49
C PRO A 231 -5.25 -2.46 -2.39
N TRP A 232 -5.84 -2.82 -1.25
CA TRP A 232 -6.00 -1.90 -0.12
C TRP A 232 -4.68 -1.31 0.31
N SER A 233 -3.64 -2.12 0.40
CA SER A 233 -2.28 -1.72 0.79
C SER A 233 -1.64 -0.79 -0.25
N LYS A 234 -1.98 -0.94 -1.53
CA LYS A 234 -1.42 -0.19 -2.66
C LYS A 234 -2.28 0.99 -3.13
N ARG A 235 -3.48 1.20 -2.57
CA ARG A 235 -4.49 2.16 -3.05
C ARG A 235 -4.02 3.61 -3.15
N ARG A 236 -3.03 4.00 -2.34
CA ARG A 236 -2.46 5.36 -2.29
C ARG A 236 -1.28 5.56 -3.23
N LEU A 237 -0.70 4.45 -3.70
CA LEU A 237 0.55 4.44 -4.45
C LEU A 237 0.34 4.70 -5.93
N HIS A 238 -0.89 4.88 -6.40
CA HIS A 238 -1.20 5.10 -7.79
C HIS A 238 -2.36 6.08 -7.94
N ASN A 239 -2.41 6.74 -9.09
CA ASN A 239 -3.55 7.50 -9.55
C ASN A 239 -3.52 7.65 -11.06
N GLY A 240 -4.66 8.00 -11.63
CA GLY A 240 -4.83 8.13 -13.07
C GLY A 240 -5.02 6.77 -13.69
N ASN A 241 -4.37 6.52 -14.82
CA ASN A 241 -4.64 5.35 -15.64
C ASN A 241 -3.62 4.21 -15.52
N LEU A 242 -2.73 4.27 -14.54
CA LEU A 242 -1.62 3.36 -14.34
C LEU A 242 -1.77 2.65 -12.97
N TYR A 243 -1.63 1.34 -12.96
CA TYR A 243 -1.78 0.51 -11.75
C TYR A 243 -0.75 -0.63 -11.73
N GLU A 244 -0.19 -0.94 -10.56
CA GLU A 244 0.63 -2.15 -10.40
C GLU A 244 -0.24 -3.30 -9.88
N SER A 245 -0.55 -4.26 -10.74
CA SER A 245 -1.38 -5.41 -10.38
C SER A 245 -0.57 -6.49 -9.67
N GLY A 246 -1.22 -7.15 -8.71
CA GLY A 246 -0.69 -8.32 -8.03
C GLY A 246 -0.91 -9.62 -8.81
N ASN A 247 -0.94 -9.56 -10.14
CA ASN A 247 -1.01 -10.71 -11.05
C ASN A 247 0.39 -11.06 -11.59
N GLY A 248 0.52 -12.26 -12.17
CA GLY A 248 1.82 -12.78 -12.63
C GLY A 248 2.71 -13.32 -11.51
N THR A 249 3.82 -13.97 -11.87
CA THR A 249 4.70 -14.72 -10.93
C THR A 249 5.25 -13.90 -9.77
N ASN A 250 5.50 -12.60 -9.99
CA ASN A 250 6.13 -11.72 -9.01
C ASN A 250 5.18 -10.62 -8.50
N HIS A 251 3.89 -10.70 -8.83
CA HIS A 251 2.84 -9.77 -8.35
C HIS A 251 3.17 -8.28 -8.53
N ARG A 252 3.74 -7.93 -9.69
CA ARG A 252 4.31 -6.60 -10.01
C ARG A 252 4.14 -6.20 -11.48
N ASN A 253 3.06 -6.67 -12.13
CA ASN A 253 2.75 -6.25 -13.49
C ASN A 253 2.23 -4.81 -13.50
N PHE A 254 2.51 -4.04 -14.55
CA PHE A 254 1.86 -2.74 -14.72
C PHE A 254 0.69 -2.86 -15.66
N GLU A 255 -0.39 -2.18 -15.35
CA GLU A 255 -1.62 -2.12 -16.13
C GLU A 255 -1.88 -0.68 -16.52
N VAL A 256 -2.26 -0.44 -17.78
CA VAL A 256 -2.56 0.89 -18.32
C VAL A 256 -3.87 0.87 -19.08
N TRP A 257 -4.75 1.82 -18.77
CA TRP A 257 -5.99 2.03 -19.51
C TRP A 257 -5.92 3.32 -20.33
N SER A 258 -6.21 3.26 -21.63
CA SER A 258 -6.18 4.45 -22.47
C SER A 258 -7.40 4.54 -23.38
N LEU A 259 -7.68 5.77 -23.80
CA LEU A 259 -8.69 6.03 -24.82
C LEU A 259 -8.17 5.50 -26.16
N GLY A 260 -8.93 4.56 -26.74
CA GLY A 260 -8.71 4.04 -28.07
C GLY A 260 -9.60 4.70 -29.13
N PRO A 261 -9.37 4.40 -30.41
CA PRO A 261 -10.26 4.78 -31.50
C PRO A 261 -11.69 4.29 -31.27
N ASN A 262 -12.68 5.03 -31.78
CA ASN A 262 -14.11 4.71 -31.61
C ASN A 262 -14.58 4.71 -30.14
N ASN A 263 -13.96 5.53 -29.28
CA ASN A 263 -14.37 5.72 -27.89
C ASN A 263 -14.32 4.44 -27.04
N VAL A 264 -13.48 3.48 -27.41
CA VAL A 264 -13.24 2.27 -26.61
C VAL A 264 -12.14 2.53 -25.58
N ILE A 265 -12.18 1.82 -24.47
CA ILE A 265 -11.04 1.75 -23.55
C ILE A 265 -10.15 0.59 -23.99
N ARG A 266 -8.85 0.85 -24.09
CA ARG A 266 -7.83 -0.19 -24.30
C ARG A 266 -7.11 -0.44 -22.98
N HIS A 267 -7.00 -1.71 -22.59
CA HIS A 267 -6.28 -2.14 -21.41
C HIS A 267 -5.00 -2.86 -21.86
N TYR A 268 -3.84 -2.34 -21.46
CA TYR A 268 -2.54 -2.93 -21.72
C TYR A 268 -1.93 -3.40 -20.41
N PHE A 269 -1.19 -4.51 -20.46
CA PHE A 269 -0.37 -4.95 -19.34
C PHE A 269 1.10 -5.03 -19.75
N ARG A 270 1.99 -4.72 -18.81
CA ARG A 270 3.42 -4.97 -18.88
C ARG A 270 3.75 -6.15 -17.98
N ASP A 271 4.29 -7.21 -18.57
CA ASP A 271 4.79 -8.34 -17.79
C ASP A 271 5.99 -7.91 -16.92
N GLY A 272 5.93 -8.17 -15.61
CA GLY A 272 6.96 -7.80 -14.64
C GLY A 272 8.27 -8.60 -14.72
N ASN A 273 8.39 -9.53 -15.69
CA ASN A 273 9.59 -10.30 -15.98
C ASN A 273 10.16 -9.98 -17.37
N THR A 274 9.33 -10.06 -18.42
CA THR A 274 9.78 -9.80 -19.79
C THR A 274 9.77 -8.32 -20.16
N LEU A 275 9.07 -7.50 -19.36
CA LEU A 275 8.89 -6.06 -19.57
C LEU A 275 8.17 -5.69 -20.87
N ASN A 276 7.51 -6.66 -21.50
CA ASN A 276 6.76 -6.44 -22.75
C ASN A 276 5.37 -5.89 -22.44
N TRP A 277 5.00 -4.81 -23.14
CA TRP A 277 3.63 -4.31 -23.16
C TRP A 277 2.78 -5.09 -24.16
N THR A 278 1.61 -5.56 -23.71
CA THR A 278 0.65 -6.30 -24.54
C THR A 278 -0.74 -5.72 -24.35
N LEU A 279 -1.50 -5.58 -25.44
CA LEU A 279 -2.92 -5.26 -25.35
C LEU A 279 -3.66 -6.47 -24.76
N ALA A 280 -4.16 -6.34 -23.53
CA ALA A 280 -4.94 -7.37 -22.87
C ALA A 280 -6.33 -7.46 -23.52
N GLU A 281 -7.00 -6.32 -23.67
CA GLU A 281 -8.39 -6.26 -24.07
C GLU A 281 -8.85 -4.84 -24.47
N THR A 282 -10.04 -4.76 -25.03
CA THR A 282 -10.75 -3.50 -25.30
C THR A 282 -12.21 -3.62 -24.85
N PHE A 283 -12.73 -2.60 -24.17
CA PHE A 283 -14.10 -2.60 -23.66
C PHE A 283 -14.72 -1.19 -23.68
N GLY A 284 -16.05 -1.14 -23.56
CA GLY A 284 -16.80 0.10 -23.72
C GLY A 284 -16.79 0.61 -25.17
N ASN A 285 -17.56 1.66 -25.43
CA ASN A 285 -17.67 2.30 -26.75
C ASN A 285 -18.13 3.76 -26.67
N ASP A 286 -18.04 4.33 -25.47
CA ASP A 286 -18.56 5.64 -25.11
C ASP A 286 -17.55 6.45 -24.31
N CYS A 287 -16.29 6.00 -24.17
CA CYS A 287 -15.25 6.73 -23.45
C CYS A 287 -14.85 8.00 -24.21
N ALA A 288 -14.94 9.16 -23.56
CA ALA A 288 -14.67 10.47 -24.15
C ALA A 288 -13.52 11.22 -23.46
N GLY A 289 -12.78 10.57 -22.57
CA GLY A 289 -11.67 11.15 -21.84
C GLY A 289 -10.76 10.09 -21.25
N VAL A 290 -9.69 10.51 -20.59
CA VAL A 290 -8.74 9.59 -19.94
C VAL A 290 -9.44 8.92 -18.75
N PRO A 291 -9.47 7.58 -18.69
CA PRO A 291 -10.02 6.87 -17.55
C PRO A 291 -9.08 6.99 -16.34
N SER A 292 -9.67 6.99 -15.14
CA SER A 292 -8.94 6.77 -13.89
C SER A 292 -9.30 5.42 -13.31
N VAL A 293 -8.31 4.78 -12.69
CA VAL A 293 -8.40 3.41 -12.24
C VAL A 293 -7.98 3.26 -10.78
N THR A 294 -8.60 2.31 -10.09
CA THR A 294 -8.10 1.83 -8.80
C THR A 294 -8.40 0.35 -8.62
N GLY A 295 -7.59 -0.34 -7.83
CA GLY A 295 -7.90 -1.71 -7.40
C GLY A 295 -8.73 -1.69 -6.12
N SER A 296 -9.81 -2.45 -6.06
CA SER A 296 -10.71 -2.44 -4.89
C SER A 296 -10.58 -3.65 -3.98
N THR A 297 -11.10 -3.52 -2.76
CA THR A 297 -11.21 -4.62 -1.80
C THR A 297 -12.24 -5.68 -2.18
N TYR A 298 -13.04 -5.44 -3.21
CA TYR A 298 -13.99 -6.40 -3.77
C TYR A 298 -13.26 -7.33 -4.72
N PHE A 299 -12.78 -8.46 -4.22
CA PHE A 299 -12.13 -9.49 -5.04
C PHE A 299 -10.95 -8.98 -5.90
N ARG A 300 -10.34 -7.85 -5.51
CA ARG A 300 -9.24 -7.22 -6.26
C ARG A 300 -9.65 -6.72 -7.64
N ASN A 301 -10.92 -6.33 -7.78
CA ASN A 301 -11.46 -5.81 -9.02
C ASN A 301 -10.71 -4.57 -9.47
N PHE A 302 -10.53 -4.44 -10.79
CA PHE A 302 -10.16 -3.16 -11.38
C PHE A 302 -11.41 -2.30 -11.48
N GLU A 303 -11.39 -1.12 -10.89
CA GLU A 303 -12.47 -0.15 -10.93
C GLU A 303 -12.06 0.99 -11.85
N VAL A 304 -12.90 1.32 -12.83
CA VAL A 304 -12.59 2.32 -13.86
C VAL A 304 -13.69 3.36 -13.92
N VAL A 305 -13.31 4.63 -13.77
CA VAL A 305 -14.21 5.77 -13.94
C VAL A 305 -13.70 6.66 -15.07
N TYR A 306 -14.61 7.05 -15.96
CA TYR A 306 -14.30 7.92 -17.10
C TYR A 306 -15.50 8.79 -17.45
N GLN A 307 -15.26 9.86 -18.21
CA GLN A 307 -16.33 10.64 -18.81
C GLN A 307 -16.80 9.98 -20.11
N ASN A 308 -18.10 9.76 -20.27
CA ASN A 308 -18.66 9.23 -21.49
C ASN A 308 -18.98 10.30 -22.55
N THR A 309 -19.31 9.89 -23.78
CA THR A 309 -19.63 10.78 -24.91
C THR A 309 -20.87 11.65 -24.69
N ASN A 310 -21.72 11.32 -23.72
CA ASN A 310 -22.88 12.12 -23.35
C ASN A 310 -22.53 13.20 -22.30
N GLY A 311 -21.31 13.17 -21.77
CA GLY A 311 -20.86 14.04 -20.70
C GLY A 311 -21.38 13.59 -19.33
N GLN A 312 -21.54 12.29 -19.08
CA GLN A 312 -21.73 11.74 -17.73
C GLN A 312 -20.47 11.01 -17.30
N LEU A 313 -20.33 10.77 -15.99
CA LEU A 313 -19.35 9.82 -15.51
C LEU A 313 -19.90 8.41 -15.70
N GLN A 314 -19.03 7.49 -16.07
CA GLN A 314 -19.34 6.08 -16.26
C GLN A 314 -18.42 5.27 -15.34
N HIS A 315 -18.98 4.32 -14.61
CA HIS A 315 -18.23 3.40 -13.77
C HIS A 315 -18.35 1.97 -14.32
N ARG A 316 -17.20 1.34 -14.57
CA ARG A 316 -17.09 -0.07 -14.95
C ARG A 316 -16.11 -0.76 -14.02
N TYR A 317 -16.28 -2.06 -13.83
CA TYR A 317 -15.33 -2.84 -13.05
C TYR A 317 -15.08 -4.22 -13.64
N PHE A 318 -13.84 -4.68 -13.56
CA PHE A 318 -13.48 -6.05 -13.91
C PHE A 318 -13.64 -6.93 -12.68
N ASP A 319 -14.62 -7.81 -12.70
CA ASP A 319 -14.79 -8.81 -11.66
C ASP A 319 -13.76 -9.92 -11.87
N GLN A 320 -12.74 -9.96 -11.00
CA GLN A 320 -11.65 -10.96 -11.10
C GLN A 320 -12.16 -12.39 -10.88
N LEU A 321 -13.26 -12.57 -10.14
CA LEU A 321 -13.81 -13.89 -9.85
C LEU A 321 -14.53 -14.46 -11.07
N SER A 322 -15.32 -13.64 -11.76
CA SER A 322 -16.04 -14.06 -12.98
C SER A 322 -15.20 -13.91 -14.25
N GLY A 323 -14.16 -13.08 -14.24
CA GLY A 323 -13.34 -12.74 -15.39
C GLY A 323 -14.07 -11.84 -16.40
N THR A 324 -14.98 -10.97 -15.95
CA THR A 324 -15.82 -10.16 -16.84
C THR A 324 -15.89 -8.70 -16.43
N TRP A 325 -15.93 -7.80 -17.42
CA TRP A 325 -16.28 -6.40 -17.21
C TRP A 325 -17.78 -6.22 -16.96
N ASN A 326 -18.09 -5.52 -15.88
CA ASN A 326 -19.44 -5.12 -15.51
C ASN A 326 -19.60 -3.61 -15.64
N ASP A 327 -20.82 -3.18 -15.91
CA ASP A 327 -21.19 -1.78 -16.11
C ASP A 327 -22.17 -1.37 -15.01
N SER A 328 -21.79 -0.38 -14.19
CA SER A 328 -22.63 0.13 -13.09
C SER A 328 -23.57 1.26 -13.53
N GLY A 329 -23.58 1.58 -14.82
CA GLY A 329 -24.33 2.68 -15.41
C GLY A 329 -23.67 4.06 -15.23
N PRO A 330 -24.18 5.06 -15.96
CA PRO A 330 -23.70 6.42 -15.84
C PRO A 330 -24.20 7.09 -14.55
N PHE A 331 -23.41 7.99 -14.02
CA PHE A 331 -23.75 8.86 -12.89
C PHE A 331 -23.26 10.29 -13.15
N GLY A 332 -23.73 11.24 -12.35
CA GLY A 332 -23.46 12.65 -12.56
C GLY A 332 -24.72 13.51 -12.53
N PRO A 333 -24.58 14.84 -12.70
CA PRO A 333 -25.66 15.79 -12.55
C PRO A 333 -26.69 15.65 -13.69
N THR A 334 -27.95 15.47 -13.29
CA THR A 334 -29.12 15.56 -14.16
C THR A 334 -30.01 16.71 -13.73
N ASP A 335 -30.83 17.21 -14.64
CA ASP A 335 -31.88 18.17 -14.29
C ASP A 335 -33.03 17.49 -13.54
N ALA A 336 -34.03 18.27 -13.13
CA ALA A 336 -35.20 17.79 -12.41
C ALA A 336 -36.04 16.78 -13.22
N GLN A 337 -35.78 16.65 -14.52
CA GLN A 337 -36.43 15.71 -15.43
C GLN A 337 -35.54 14.50 -15.74
N GLY A 338 -34.36 14.38 -15.10
CA GLY A 338 -33.41 13.29 -15.31
C GLY A 338 -32.58 13.42 -16.59
N LYS A 339 -32.65 14.55 -17.30
CA LYS A 339 -31.83 14.79 -18.48
C LYS A 339 -30.43 15.23 -18.05
N VAL A 340 -29.42 14.69 -18.72
CA VAL A 340 -28.01 15.04 -18.49
C VAL A 340 -27.82 16.55 -18.59
N ILE A 341 -27.37 17.17 -17.50
CA ILE A 341 -26.89 18.55 -17.54
C ILE A 341 -25.46 18.46 -18.07
N GLN A 342 -25.30 18.67 -19.38
CA GLN A 342 -23.99 18.67 -20.00
C GLN A 342 -23.15 19.79 -19.40
N GLY A 343 -22.21 19.39 -18.55
CA GLY A 343 -21.37 20.35 -17.88
C GLY A 343 -20.05 19.77 -17.43
N TRP A 344 -19.35 19.04 -18.30
CA TRP A 344 -18.02 18.50 -18.02
C TRP A 344 -17.13 18.82 -19.21
N SER A 345 -16.22 19.79 -19.02
CA SER A 345 -15.18 20.11 -19.98
C SER A 345 -13.82 19.80 -19.37
N SER A 346 -13.00 19.05 -20.12
CA SER A 346 -11.55 18.85 -19.96
C SER A 346 -11.02 18.37 -18.59
N GLY A 347 -11.86 17.80 -17.73
CA GLY A 347 -11.43 17.25 -16.44
C GLY A 347 -11.21 15.74 -16.50
N ILE A 348 -10.05 15.26 -16.03
CA ILE A 348 -9.89 13.86 -15.68
C ILE A 348 -10.60 13.63 -14.34
N PRO A 349 -11.48 12.62 -14.22
CA PRO A 349 -12.05 12.25 -12.93
C PRO A 349 -10.96 11.61 -12.08
N SER A 350 -10.80 12.02 -10.83
CA SER A 350 -9.96 11.29 -9.89
C SER A 350 -10.80 10.25 -9.16
N LEU A 351 -10.25 9.06 -8.90
CA LEU A 351 -10.95 7.94 -8.26
C LEU A 351 -10.08 7.37 -7.13
N THR A 352 -10.68 7.11 -5.97
CA THR A 352 -10.02 6.35 -4.90
C THR A 352 -11.05 5.55 -4.09
N GLN A 353 -10.63 4.44 -3.50
CA GLN A 353 -11.39 3.75 -2.45
C GLN A 353 -10.86 4.20 -1.08
N THR A 354 -11.75 4.74 -0.26
CA THR A 354 -11.44 5.30 1.06
C THR A 354 -11.79 4.33 2.17
N ASN A 355 -11.37 4.61 3.40
CA ASN A 355 -11.79 3.87 4.60
C ASN A 355 -13.10 4.36 5.24
N GLY A 356 -13.86 5.22 4.55
CA GLY A 356 -15.21 5.61 4.98
C GLY A 356 -16.18 4.45 4.79
N GLY A 357 -16.70 3.88 5.87
CA GLY A 357 -17.53 2.67 5.81
C GLY A 357 -16.71 1.38 5.61
N ALA A 358 -17.29 0.24 5.96
CA ALA A 358 -16.73 -1.10 5.76
C ALA A 358 -17.70 -1.97 4.93
N PRO A 359 -17.58 -2.01 3.59
CA PRO A 359 -16.32 -1.95 2.87
C PRO A 359 -16.13 -0.62 2.11
N GLY A 360 -15.05 0.08 2.44
CA GLY A 360 -14.71 1.45 2.07
C GLY A 360 -15.40 2.11 0.87
N ASN A 361 -15.85 3.34 1.02
CA ASN A 361 -16.53 4.13 -0.02
C ASN A 361 -15.61 4.42 -1.21
N PHE A 362 -16.16 4.36 -2.42
CA PHE A 362 -15.52 4.99 -3.58
C PHE A 362 -15.81 6.48 -3.59
N GLU A 363 -14.79 7.28 -3.88
CA GLU A 363 -14.89 8.73 -4.02
C GLU A 363 -14.35 9.13 -5.39
N VAL A 364 -15.11 10.00 -6.06
CA VAL A 364 -14.74 10.61 -7.34
C VAL A 364 -14.78 12.12 -7.21
N VAL A 365 -13.78 12.80 -7.75
CA VAL A 365 -13.79 14.25 -7.90
C VAL A 365 -13.45 14.63 -9.33
N VAL A 366 -14.23 15.54 -9.91
CA VAL A 366 -14.05 15.98 -11.29
C VAL A 366 -14.53 17.43 -11.45
N ARG A 367 -13.97 18.14 -12.44
CA ARG A 367 -14.31 19.53 -12.77
C ARG A 367 -15.54 19.65 -13.67
N ARG A 368 -16.54 20.43 -13.25
CA ARG A 368 -17.66 20.86 -14.08
C ARG A 368 -17.26 21.96 -15.08
N SER A 369 -17.96 22.05 -16.21
CA SER A 369 -17.81 23.08 -17.24
C SER A 369 -18.01 24.50 -16.72
N THR A 370 -18.77 24.65 -15.63
CA THR A 370 -18.97 25.91 -14.91
C THR A 370 -17.72 26.36 -14.14
N GLY A 371 -16.63 25.58 -14.15
CA GLY A 371 -15.37 25.93 -13.48
C GLY A 371 -15.39 25.68 -11.96
N VAL A 372 -16.19 24.72 -11.50
CA VAL A 372 -16.21 24.23 -10.11
C VAL A 372 -15.83 22.75 -10.07
N LEU A 373 -15.37 22.24 -8.94
CA LEU A 373 -15.21 20.81 -8.71
C LEU A 373 -16.50 20.24 -8.11
N GLU A 374 -16.78 18.97 -8.36
CA GLU A 374 -17.85 18.22 -7.70
C GLU A 374 -17.32 16.89 -7.20
N ASN A 375 -17.71 16.53 -5.98
CA ASN A 375 -17.36 15.26 -5.37
C ASN A 375 -18.56 14.32 -5.39
N TRP A 376 -18.39 13.14 -5.98
CA TRP A 376 -19.32 12.03 -6.00
C TRP A 376 -18.80 10.90 -5.13
N TYR A 377 -19.71 10.13 -4.53
CA TYR A 377 -19.35 8.95 -3.75
C TYR A 377 -20.32 7.81 -3.98
N ARG A 378 -19.84 6.59 -3.73
CA ARG A 378 -20.66 5.40 -3.65
C ARG A 378 -20.37 4.68 -2.34
N ASP A 379 -21.38 4.63 -1.48
CA ASP A 379 -21.38 3.80 -0.28
C ASP A 379 -21.79 2.38 -0.65
N ASN A 380 -20.99 1.43 -0.20
CA ASN A 380 -21.15 0.02 -0.53
C ASN A 380 -21.89 -0.78 0.55
N ILE A 381 -22.27 -0.16 1.69
CA ILE A 381 -23.17 -0.74 2.69
C ILE A 381 -24.55 -0.09 2.62
N GLY A 382 -24.61 1.25 2.61
CA GLY A 382 -25.83 2.00 2.91
C GLY A 382 -26.64 2.45 1.70
N ASN A 383 -26.00 2.82 0.59
CA ASN A 383 -26.68 3.47 -0.55
C ASN A 383 -27.11 2.52 -1.67
N SER A 384 -27.30 1.22 -1.39
CA SER A 384 -27.63 0.19 -2.39
C SER A 384 -26.68 0.14 -3.61
N GLY A 385 -25.43 0.61 -3.45
CA GLY A 385 -24.44 0.68 -4.54
C GLY A 385 -24.68 1.83 -5.53
N GLN A 386 -25.48 2.84 -5.20
CA GLN A 386 -25.70 4.00 -6.06
C GLN A 386 -24.69 5.13 -5.81
N TRP A 387 -24.35 5.84 -6.88
CA TRP A 387 -23.52 7.06 -6.82
C TRP A 387 -24.38 8.26 -6.38
N ALA A 388 -23.83 9.10 -5.50
CA ALA A 388 -24.47 10.31 -5.02
C ALA A 388 -23.48 11.49 -4.97
N SER A 389 -23.98 12.72 -5.13
CA SER A 389 -23.17 13.93 -5.01
C SER A 389 -23.01 14.35 -3.55
N LYS A 390 -21.78 14.70 -3.15
CA LYS A 390 -21.47 15.40 -1.89
C LYS A 390 -21.47 16.92 -2.05
N GLY A 391 -21.76 17.41 -3.25
CA GLY A 391 -21.83 18.83 -3.58
C GLY A 391 -20.61 19.33 -4.33
N THR A 392 -20.70 20.60 -4.71
CA THR A 392 -19.67 21.32 -5.47
C THR A 392 -18.81 22.20 -4.57
N PHE A 393 -17.57 22.41 -4.95
CA PHE A 393 -16.63 23.29 -4.26
C PHE A 393 -15.61 23.89 -5.24
N GLY A 394 -14.92 24.94 -4.79
CA GLY A 394 -14.02 25.71 -5.64
C GLY A 394 -14.76 26.53 -6.71
N THR A 395 -14.05 27.53 -7.24
CA THR A 395 -14.50 28.37 -8.36
C THR A 395 -13.29 28.75 -9.20
N GLY A 396 -13.50 29.06 -10.48
CA GLY A 396 -12.41 29.45 -11.37
C GLY A 396 -11.43 28.30 -11.64
N ILE A 397 -11.90 27.06 -11.63
CA ILE A 397 -11.08 25.88 -11.93
C ILE A 397 -10.97 25.74 -13.45
N LEU A 398 -9.76 25.52 -13.95
CA LEU A 398 -9.44 25.30 -15.36
C LEU A 398 -9.36 23.79 -15.68
N LEU A 399 -8.68 23.01 -14.85
CA LEU A 399 -8.47 21.56 -15.05
C LEU A 399 -8.62 20.79 -13.73
N SER A 400 -9.25 19.61 -13.79
CA SER A 400 -9.10 18.58 -12.76
C SER A 400 -8.24 17.44 -13.29
N GLY A 401 -7.38 16.92 -12.44
CA GLY A 401 -6.52 15.77 -12.73
C GLY A 401 -6.80 14.61 -11.78
N ALA A 402 -6.13 13.48 -12.00
CA ALA A 402 -6.20 12.32 -11.12
C ALA A 402 -5.29 12.55 -9.90
N THR A 403 -5.78 13.30 -8.92
CA THR A 403 -4.99 13.77 -7.78
C THR A 403 -5.62 13.49 -6.42
N LEU A 404 -6.79 12.86 -6.38
CA LEU A 404 -7.48 12.54 -5.13
C LEU A 404 -6.74 11.44 -4.40
N VAL A 405 -6.28 11.73 -3.19
CA VAL A 405 -5.59 10.77 -2.32
C VAL A 405 -6.10 10.86 -0.90
N GLU A 406 -5.99 9.75 -0.19
CA GLU A 406 -6.36 9.64 1.21
C GLU A 406 -5.32 10.31 2.14
N ARG A 407 -5.80 11.15 3.05
CA ARG A 407 -5.02 11.89 4.06
C ARG A 407 -4.97 11.13 5.38
N TRP A 408 -3.81 11.07 6.05
CA TRP A 408 -3.76 10.60 7.44
C TRP A 408 -4.62 11.50 8.34
N ALA A 409 -5.57 10.92 9.09
CA ALA A 409 -6.29 11.66 10.12
C ALA A 409 -5.34 11.99 11.28
N ASN A 410 -5.59 13.09 12.00
CA ASN A 410 -4.74 13.51 13.11
C ASN A 410 -4.72 12.42 14.20
N GLY A 411 -3.59 11.73 14.37
CA GLY A 411 -3.42 10.61 15.30
C GLY A 411 -3.94 9.23 14.83
N GLY A 412 -4.40 9.09 13.59
CA GLY A 412 -4.90 7.83 13.04
C GLY A 412 -3.96 7.20 12.00
N VAL A 413 -3.87 5.86 11.99
CA VAL A 413 -3.33 5.10 10.86
C VAL A 413 -4.50 4.81 9.92
N PRO A 414 -4.47 5.15 8.61
CA PRO A 414 -5.61 4.91 7.71
C PRO A 414 -6.03 3.45 7.59
N ASP A 415 -5.17 2.52 8.02
CA ASP A 415 -5.42 1.08 8.06
C ASP A 415 -5.95 0.58 9.43
N VAL A 416 -6.17 1.50 10.40
CA VAL A 416 -6.76 1.20 11.73
C VAL A 416 -7.98 2.08 12.04
N GLY A 417 -9.07 1.87 11.29
CA GLY A 417 -10.45 2.20 11.74
C GLY A 417 -10.81 3.68 11.97
N VAL A 418 -9.93 4.65 11.67
CA VAL A 418 -10.26 6.08 11.72
C VAL A 418 -10.49 6.59 10.30
N PRO A 419 -11.67 7.14 9.96
CA PRO A 419 -11.92 7.72 8.65
C PRO A 419 -10.86 8.76 8.32
N ALA A 420 -10.15 8.51 7.23
CA ALA A 420 -9.15 9.41 6.70
C ALA A 420 -9.80 10.65 6.09
N GLY A 421 -9.02 11.73 5.98
CA GLY A 421 -9.40 12.89 5.16
C GLY A 421 -9.08 12.65 3.68
N LEU A 422 -9.33 13.65 2.84
CA LEU A 422 -8.90 13.64 1.43
C LEU A 422 -8.09 14.89 1.10
N ASP A 423 -7.11 14.72 0.22
CA ASP A 423 -6.40 15.81 -0.46
C ASP A 423 -6.61 15.68 -1.97
N LEU A 424 -6.65 16.82 -2.66
CA LEU A 424 -6.82 16.94 -4.10
C LEU A 424 -6.01 18.12 -4.63
N ILE A 425 -5.52 18.02 -5.86
CA ILE A 425 -4.93 19.15 -6.58
C ILE A 425 -5.66 19.39 -7.91
N CYS A 426 -5.95 20.65 -8.17
CA CYS A 426 -6.53 21.12 -9.43
C CYS A 426 -5.72 22.28 -10.00
N VAL A 427 -6.01 22.69 -11.23
CA VAL A 427 -5.42 23.88 -11.85
C VAL A 427 -6.50 24.95 -11.97
N ASN A 428 -6.21 26.17 -11.51
CA ASN A 428 -7.14 27.30 -11.61
C ASN A 428 -7.00 28.05 -12.95
N ASN A 429 -7.87 29.04 -13.20
CA ASN A 429 -7.88 29.83 -14.44
C ASN A 429 -6.62 30.68 -14.64
N ASP A 430 -5.85 30.93 -13.58
CA ASP A 430 -4.56 31.60 -13.65
C ASP A 430 -3.43 30.62 -14.02
N GLN A 431 -3.76 29.37 -14.35
CA GLN A 431 -2.82 28.30 -14.69
C GLN A 431 -1.85 27.97 -13.55
N ILE A 432 -2.36 28.02 -12.32
CA ILE A 432 -1.64 27.71 -11.08
C ILE A 432 -2.31 26.49 -10.43
N MET A 433 -1.52 25.56 -9.89
CA MET A 433 -2.06 24.44 -9.12
C MET A 433 -2.53 24.91 -7.74
N GLN A 434 -3.67 24.40 -7.28
CA GLN A 434 -4.22 24.66 -5.96
C GLN A 434 -4.55 23.35 -5.25
N ARG A 435 -4.03 23.20 -4.02
CA ARG A 435 -4.42 22.09 -3.14
C ARG A 435 -5.74 22.39 -2.45
N TRP A 436 -6.56 21.36 -2.33
CA TRP A 436 -7.80 21.33 -1.58
C TRP A 436 -7.78 20.15 -0.63
N TRP A 437 -8.37 20.32 0.54
CA TRP A 437 -8.45 19.25 1.53
C TRP A 437 -9.83 19.18 2.17
N ARG A 438 -10.13 18.01 2.75
CA ARG A 438 -11.34 17.74 3.51
C ARG A 438 -11.01 16.85 4.71
N ASP A 439 -11.49 17.26 5.89
CA ASP A 439 -11.57 16.41 7.09
C ASP A 439 -12.63 15.33 6.91
N ASP A 440 -12.32 14.07 7.26
CA ASP A 440 -13.21 12.90 7.16
C ASP A 440 -13.91 12.77 5.79
N VAL A 441 -13.73 11.64 5.14
CA VAL A 441 -14.45 11.30 3.89
C VAL A 441 -15.97 11.45 3.98
N ASN A 442 -16.58 11.41 5.17
CA ASN A 442 -18.01 11.61 5.37
C ASN A 442 -18.45 13.08 5.44
N ALA A 443 -17.53 14.03 5.65
CA ALA A 443 -17.87 15.44 5.70
C ALA A 443 -18.20 16.01 4.30
N LYS A 444 -18.89 17.15 4.27
CA LYS A 444 -19.25 17.85 3.03
C LYS A 444 -18.34 19.03 2.69
N GLY A 445 -17.51 19.49 3.63
CA GLY A 445 -16.73 20.72 3.48
C GLY A 445 -15.35 20.47 2.88
N TRP A 446 -15.05 21.13 1.75
CA TRP A 446 -13.70 21.23 1.21
C TRP A 446 -13.13 22.62 1.49
N ALA A 447 -11.85 22.69 1.81
CA ALA A 447 -11.14 23.93 2.06
C ALA A 447 -9.95 24.08 1.09
N ALA A 448 -9.78 25.30 0.57
CA ALA A 448 -8.63 25.66 -0.23
C ALA A 448 -7.38 25.79 0.64
N CYS A 449 -6.23 25.41 0.10
CA CYS A 449 -4.93 25.58 0.72
C CYS A 449 -4.00 26.40 -0.18
N GLU A 450 -2.70 26.09 -0.13
CA GLU A 450 -1.67 26.74 -0.91
C GLU A 450 -1.87 26.61 -2.43
N THR A 451 -1.27 27.56 -3.14
CA THR A 451 -1.16 27.54 -4.61
C THR A 451 0.31 27.49 -5.00
N PHE A 452 0.62 26.83 -6.12
CA PHE A 452 1.99 26.65 -6.59
C PHE A 452 2.07 26.26 -8.07
N GLY A 453 3.28 26.33 -8.64
CA GLY A 453 3.47 26.19 -10.08
C GLY A 453 2.99 27.43 -10.85
N ALA A 454 3.26 27.46 -12.15
CA ALA A 454 2.81 28.52 -13.05
C ALA A 454 2.76 27.98 -14.48
N ASN A 455 1.91 28.57 -15.32
CA ASN A 455 1.72 28.18 -16.72
C ASN A 455 1.31 26.70 -16.89
N ILE A 456 0.58 26.16 -15.92
CA ILE A 456 0.09 24.78 -15.94
C ILE A 456 -1.09 24.68 -16.90
N ASP A 457 -0.92 23.92 -17.98
CA ASP A 457 -1.89 23.77 -19.06
C ASP A 457 -2.38 22.33 -19.27
N SER A 458 -1.88 21.38 -18.47
CA SER A 458 -2.35 20.00 -18.44
C SER A 458 -2.85 19.57 -17.05
N PRO A 459 -3.77 18.59 -16.97
CA PRO A 459 -4.19 18.01 -15.70
C PRO A 459 -3.02 17.32 -14.95
N PRO A 460 -2.81 17.60 -13.66
CA PRO A 460 -1.81 16.91 -12.85
C PRO A 460 -2.24 15.49 -12.45
N VAL A 461 -1.28 14.65 -12.09
CA VAL A 461 -1.51 13.37 -11.41
C VAL A 461 -0.74 13.36 -10.10
N MET A 462 -1.39 12.96 -9.01
CA MET A 462 -0.79 12.96 -7.67
C MET A 462 -1.01 11.62 -6.99
N ILE A 463 0.03 11.10 -6.36
CA ILE A 463 -0.05 9.94 -5.48
C ILE A 463 0.45 10.29 -4.09
N ARG A 464 0.29 9.36 -3.17
CA ARG A 464 1.02 9.37 -1.90
C ARG A 464 1.93 8.16 -1.82
N SER A 465 3.22 8.41 -1.97
CA SER A 465 4.25 7.38 -1.94
C SER A 465 4.54 6.93 -0.50
N GLN A 466 5.30 5.85 -0.37
CA GLN A 466 5.86 5.34 0.88
C GLN A 466 7.31 5.80 1.09
N PHE A 467 7.84 6.59 0.14
CA PHE A 467 9.15 7.21 0.29
C PHE A 467 9.10 8.18 1.48
N GLY A 468 10.11 8.09 2.34
CA GLY A 468 10.19 8.88 3.58
C GLY A 468 9.30 8.38 4.74
N ALA A 469 8.44 7.36 4.53
CA ALA A 469 7.64 6.78 5.60
C ALA A 469 8.51 5.93 6.54
N GLY A 470 8.78 6.44 7.75
CA GLY A 470 9.66 5.79 8.72
C GLY A 470 9.09 4.50 9.35
N ASN A 471 7.76 4.35 9.37
CA ASN A 471 7.05 3.14 9.81
C ASN A 471 5.62 3.15 9.25
N GLU A 472 4.85 2.10 9.54
CA GLU A 472 3.47 1.92 9.07
C GLU A 472 2.46 2.95 9.59
N THR A 473 2.83 3.74 10.59
CA THR A 473 1.96 4.77 11.18
C THR A 473 2.26 6.17 10.65
N LEU A 474 3.41 6.36 9.99
CA LEU A 474 3.84 7.64 9.47
C LEU A 474 3.59 7.73 7.96
N PRO A 475 3.09 8.87 7.47
CA PRO A 475 2.88 9.06 6.05
C PRO A 475 4.20 9.23 5.29
N GLY A 476 4.25 8.72 4.06
CA GLY A 476 5.26 9.08 3.09
C GLY A 476 4.95 10.40 2.36
N ASN A 477 5.67 10.66 1.28
CA ASN A 477 5.54 11.87 0.48
C ASN A 477 4.24 11.92 -0.34
N TYR A 478 3.80 13.12 -0.64
CA TYR A 478 2.98 13.38 -1.82
C TYR A 478 3.92 13.58 -3.01
N GLU A 479 3.63 12.91 -4.12
CA GLU A 479 4.39 13.00 -5.37
C GLU A 479 3.43 13.39 -6.48
N LEU A 480 3.78 14.39 -7.29
CA LEU A 480 2.93 14.95 -8.32
C LEU A 480 3.70 15.15 -9.62
N CYS A 481 3.08 14.77 -10.73
CA CYS A 481 3.57 15.04 -12.07
C CYS A 481 2.54 15.79 -12.90
N VAL A 482 3.02 16.72 -13.73
CA VAL A 482 2.18 17.51 -14.63
C VAL A 482 2.97 17.89 -15.87
N ALA A 483 2.34 17.86 -17.05
CA ALA A 483 2.98 18.35 -18.26
C ALA A 483 2.85 19.87 -18.36
N VAL A 484 3.93 20.55 -18.75
CA VAL A 484 4.04 21.99 -18.89
C VAL A 484 4.96 22.26 -20.08
N SER A 485 4.46 22.96 -21.11
CA SER A 485 5.27 23.35 -22.27
C SER A 485 6.03 22.18 -22.92
N GLY A 486 5.35 21.05 -23.11
CA GLY A 486 5.91 19.86 -23.79
C GLY A 486 6.83 18.98 -22.95
N SER A 487 7.05 19.31 -21.67
CA SER A 487 7.86 18.53 -20.71
C SER A 487 7.04 18.18 -19.47
N ILE A 488 7.50 17.22 -18.67
CA ILE A 488 6.93 16.85 -17.38
C ILE A 488 7.68 17.59 -16.27
N GLN A 489 6.95 18.20 -15.34
CA GLN A 489 7.47 18.67 -14.07
C GLN A 489 7.12 17.66 -12.96
N HIS A 490 8.08 17.36 -12.09
CA HIS A 490 7.88 16.59 -10.86
C HIS A 490 7.95 17.48 -9.63
N TRP A 491 6.89 17.41 -8.81
CA TRP A 491 6.71 18.17 -7.57
C TRP A 491 6.47 17.22 -6.41
N TRP A 492 6.98 17.55 -5.22
CA TRP A 492 6.75 16.73 -4.03
C TRP A 492 6.66 17.56 -2.74
N THR A 493 6.05 16.97 -1.71
CA THR A 493 6.11 17.47 -0.33
C THR A 493 6.05 16.29 0.65
N SER A 494 6.78 16.37 1.76
CA SER A 494 6.83 15.30 2.76
C SER A 494 5.63 15.31 3.72
N GLY A 495 5.26 14.13 4.21
CA GLY A 495 4.45 13.97 5.42
C GLY A 495 2.95 14.19 5.21
N ASN A 496 2.29 14.81 6.19
CA ASN A 496 0.88 15.20 6.10
C ASN A 496 0.81 16.73 6.20
N PRO A 497 0.85 17.45 5.06
CA PRO A 497 0.95 18.88 5.10
C PRO A 497 -0.29 19.50 5.74
N GLU A 498 -0.10 20.24 6.82
CA GLU A 498 -1.19 21.05 7.40
C GLU A 498 -1.65 22.09 6.38
N PRO A 499 -2.91 22.51 6.42
CA PRO A 499 -3.41 23.61 5.58
C PRO A 499 -2.53 24.85 5.78
N ALA A 500 -1.90 25.32 4.71
CA ALA A 500 -0.97 26.44 4.75
C ALA A 500 -1.36 27.48 3.69
N THR A 501 -1.00 28.73 3.94
CA THR A 501 -1.19 29.84 2.99
C THR A 501 0.00 30.03 2.06
N SER A 502 1.18 29.49 2.43
CA SER A 502 2.40 29.47 1.61
C SER A 502 2.68 28.08 1.09
N SER A 503 3.15 27.97 -0.15
CA SER A 503 3.51 26.67 -0.72
C SER A 503 4.69 26.04 0.00
N ILE A 504 4.55 24.73 0.23
CA ILE A 504 5.56 23.81 0.76
C ILE A 504 6.00 22.78 -0.30
N TRP A 505 5.44 22.89 -1.50
CA TRP A 505 5.75 22.00 -2.62
C TRP A 505 7.09 22.34 -3.25
N ILE A 506 7.88 21.32 -3.53
CA ILE A 506 9.22 21.44 -4.09
C ILE A 506 9.19 20.95 -5.54
N HIS A 507 9.46 21.85 -6.49
CA HIS A 507 9.77 21.46 -7.87
C HIS A 507 11.15 20.81 -7.90
N SER A 508 11.21 19.53 -8.24
CA SER A 508 12.45 18.74 -8.13
C SER A 508 13.07 18.37 -9.47
N ALA A 509 12.28 18.31 -10.54
CA ALA A 509 12.80 17.99 -11.87
C ALA A 509 11.86 18.46 -12.98
N THR A 510 12.45 18.79 -14.12
CA THR A 510 11.78 18.89 -15.42
C THR A 510 12.47 17.93 -16.39
N PHE A 511 11.70 17.10 -17.09
CA PHE A 511 12.20 16.09 -18.02
C PHE A 511 11.19 15.88 -19.15
N GLY A 512 11.59 15.26 -20.26
CA GLY A 512 10.74 15.13 -21.44
C GLY A 512 11.01 13.84 -22.20
N THR A 513 10.26 13.65 -23.27
CA THR A 513 10.37 12.50 -24.17
C THR A 513 11.71 12.47 -24.90
N ASP A 514 12.22 11.26 -25.16
CA ASP A 514 13.34 11.00 -26.06
C ASP A 514 12.88 10.67 -27.49
N VAL A 515 11.57 10.69 -27.75
CA VAL A 515 10.99 10.43 -29.09
C VAL A 515 11.18 11.67 -29.97
N PRO A 516 11.92 11.57 -31.09
CA PRO A 516 12.26 12.74 -31.90
C PRO A 516 11.04 13.48 -32.46
N GLY A 517 11.00 14.79 -32.23
CA GLY A 517 9.96 15.68 -32.75
C GLY A 517 8.62 15.58 -32.01
N GLN A 518 8.57 14.85 -30.89
CA GLN A 518 7.39 14.79 -30.04
C GLN A 518 7.59 15.61 -28.76
N GLU A 519 6.46 16.05 -28.20
CA GLU A 519 6.38 16.72 -26.90
C GLU A 519 5.41 15.95 -26.01
N VAL A 520 5.58 16.08 -24.68
CA VAL A 520 4.63 15.52 -23.72
C VAL A 520 3.41 16.43 -23.64
N GLN A 521 2.25 15.90 -24.01
CA GLN A 521 0.97 16.61 -23.90
C GLN A 521 0.41 16.54 -22.48
N GLN A 522 0.48 15.37 -21.85
CA GLN A 522 -0.20 15.13 -20.58
C GLN A 522 0.36 13.93 -19.84
N VAL A 523 0.43 14.02 -18.51
CA VAL A 523 0.65 12.87 -17.63
C VAL A 523 -0.68 12.17 -17.39
N LEU A 524 -0.78 10.87 -17.70
CA LEU A 524 -2.02 10.11 -17.60
C LEU A 524 -2.12 9.30 -16.31
N GLY A 525 -0.98 8.83 -15.80
CA GLY A 525 -0.90 7.99 -14.62
C GLY A 525 0.46 8.12 -13.96
N LEU A 526 0.47 7.99 -12.63
CA LEU A 526 1.64 8.01 -11.78
C LEU A 526 1.47 6.89 -10.76
N LEU A 527 2.52 6.12 -10.52
CA LEU A 527 2.57 5.19 -9.40
C LEU A 527 3.94 5.13 -8.73
N GLN A 528 3.96 4.71 -7.47
CA GLN A 528 5.15 4.17 -6.83
C GLN A 528 5.12 2.64 -6.98
N SER A 529 6.16 2.08 -7.59
CA SER A 529 6.24 0.64 -7.84
C SER A 529 6.85 -0.12 -6.68
N SER A 530 6.77 -1.45 -6.77
CA SER A 530 7.47 -2.40 -5.90
C SER A 530 8.99 -2.42 -6.15
N PHE A 531 9.51 -1.70 -7.15
CA PHE A 531 10.94 -1.64 -7.46
C PHE A 531 11.59 -0.53 -6.64
N SER A 532 12.00 -0.77 -5.39
CA SER A 532 12.81 0.19 -4.60
C SER A 532 12.23 1.61 -4.44
N PHE A 533 10.90 1.73 -4.29
CA PHE A 533 10.18 3.01 -4.23
C PHE A 533 10.23 3.84 -5.52
N ASP A 534 10.58 3.23 -6.65
CA ASP A 534 10.67 3.92 -7.92
C ASP A 534 9.32 4.55 -8.29
N LEU A 535 9.38 5.72 -8.91
CA LEU A 535 8.21 6.38 -9.47
C LEU A 535 8.11 6.04 -10.94
N GLU A 536 6.90 5.73 -11.38
CA GLU A 536 6.58 5.28 -12.73
C GLU A 536 5.46 6.15 -13.28
N ILE A 537 5.61 6.61 -14.52
CA ILE A 537 4.69 7.55 -15.16
C ILE A 537 4.34 7.03 -16.54
N VAL A 538 3.07 7.13 -16.92
CA VAL A 538 2.68 7.04 -18.32
C VAL A 538 2.19 8.39 -18.80
N ALA A 539 2.74 8.86 -19.91
CA ALA A 539 2.39 10.14 -20.51
C ALA A 539 1.97 10.01 -21.98
N LEU A 540 1.08 10.90 -22.41
CA LEU A 540 0.62 11.05 -23.78
C LEU A 540 1.54 12.00 -24.54
N LEU A 541 2.00 11.60 -25.72
CA LEU A 541 2.82 12.43 -26.60
C LEU A 541 1.99 13.10 -27.70
N THR A 542 2.60 14.04 -28.41
CA THR A 542 1.95 14.83 -29.46
C THR A 542 1.43 14.05 -30.66
N ASP A 543 1.97 12.87 -30.93
CA ASP A 543 1.53 11.95 -31.98
C ASP A 543 0.44 10.96 -31.51
N GLY A 544 0.02 11.05 -30.24
CA GLY A 544 -0.97 10.17 -29.64
C GLY A 544 -0.40 8.85 -29.10
N SER A 545 0.92 8.64 -29.16
CA SER A 545 1.58 7.50 -28.51
C SER A 545 1.67 7.70 -26.99
N LEU A 546 1.88 6.59 -26.28
CA LEU A 546 2.12 6.56 -24.84
C LEU A 546 3.58 6.22 -24.57
N GLN A 547 4.21 6.95 -23.66
CA GLN A 547 5.56 6.67 -23.20
C GLN A 547 5.58 6.43 -21.68
N HIS A 548 6.36 5.44 -21.26
CA HIS A 548 6.58 5.09 -19.87
C HIS A 548 7.88 5.74 -19.39
N PHE A 549 7.81 6.59 -18.37
CA PHE A 549 8.96 7.17 -17.70
C PHE A 549 9.13 6.57 -16.31
N TRP A 550 10.36 6.53 -15.81
CA TRP A 550 10.63 6.02 -14.48
C TRP A 550 11.81 6.71 -13.80
N ARG A 551 11.87 6.61 -12.48
CA ARG A 551 12.95 7.15 -11.66
C ARG A 551 13.23 6.23 -10.49
N SER A 552 14.52 5.97 -10.23
CA SER A 552 14.93 5.22 -9.05
C SER A 552 15.53 6.07 -7.93
N GLY A 553 14.86 6.06 -6.77
CA GLY A 553 15.25 6.86 -5.62
C GLY A 553 15.46 8.34 -5.96
N THR A 554 16.66 8.87 -5.73
CA THR A 554 16.97 10.29 -6.00
C THR A 554 17.58 10.56 -7.38
N SER A 555 17.63 9.56 -8.27
CA SER A 555 18.26 9.64 -9.59
C SER A 555 17.55 10.59 -10.56
N ALA A 556 18.15 10.72 -11.76
CA ALA A 556 17.50 11.29 -12.94
C ALA A 556 16.27 10.46 -13.36
N TRP A 557 15.38 11.09 -14.13
CA TRP A 557 14.27 10.45 -14.81
C TRP A 557 14.73 9.82 -16.12
N PHE A 558 14.16 8.67 -16.46
CA PHE A 558 14.39 7.92 -17.68
C PHE A 558 13.09 7.78 -18.46
N ALA A 559 13.20 7.63 -19.77
CA ALA A 559 12.10 7.58 -20.74
C ALA A 559 12.07 6.25 -21.49
#